data_AF-A0A9X6UC98-F1
#
_entry.id   AF-A0A9X6UC98-F1
#
_cell.length_a   1.000
_cell.length_b   1.000
_cell.length_c   1.000
_cell.angle_alpha   90.00
_cell.angle_beta   90.00
_cell.angle_gamma   90.00
#
_symmetry.space_group_name_H-M   'P 1'
#
loop_
_entity.id
_entity.type
_entity.pdbx_description
1 polymer ?
#
loop_
_entity_poly.entity_id
_entity_poly.type
_entity_poly.pdbx_seq_one_letter_code
_entity_poly.pdbx_strand_id
1 'polypeptide(L)'
;MKKGLELFEEVFGEDVTIEEVRGEEIEGVGISYENEYHNGWWIYQDVIVEYKGKKYSFEYREHSSDNCCDNDCYINTFVEIKKSYKLELSEDEYNLIRWMCEGAYYSAKDDGNEEKMKDVNRLENKLIELYLK
;
A
#
# COMPACT_ATOMS: atom_id res chain seq x y z
N MET A 1 -14.16 1.70 -6.30
CA MET A 1 -12.72 1.83 -6.56
C MET A 1 -12.47 1.02 -7.81
N LYS A 2 -11.88 1.61 -8.86
CA LYS A 2 -11.54 0.87 -10.08
C LYS A 2 -10.48 -0.19 -9.75
N LYS A 3 -10.47 -1.28 -10.49
CA LYS A 3 -9.54 -2.41 -10.35
C LYS A 3 -9.44 -3.19 -11.65
N GLY A 4 -8.50 -4.11 -11.72
CA GLY A 4 -8.30 -4.97 -12.86
C GLY A 4 -7.90 -4.19 -14.11
N LEU A 5 -8.31 -4.70 -15.27
CA LEU A 5 -8.03 -4.10 -16.58
C LEU A 5 -8.45 -2.62 -16.66
N GLU A 6 -9.64 -2.26 -16.14
CA GLU A 6 -10.14 -0.88 -16.18
C GLU A 6 -9.18 0.11 -15.50
N LEU A 7 -8.60 -0.28 -14.35
CA LEU A 7 -7.61 0.55 -13.67
C LEU A 7 -6.27 0.53 -14.40
N PHE A 8 -5.88 -0.61 -14.94
CA PHE A 8 -4.62 -0.77 -15.65
C PHE A 8 -4.55 0.12 -16.90
N GLU A 9 -5.58 0.07 -17.74
CA GLU A 9 -5.70 0.90 -18.95
C GLU A 9 -5.72 2.40 -18.60
N GLU A 10 -6.32 2.79 -17.47
CA GLU A 10 -6.25 4.18 -16.99
C GLU A 10 -4.83 4.61 -16.62
N VAL A 11 -4.02 3.70 -16.07
CA VAL A 11 -2.66 4.01 -15.56
C VAL A 11 -1.61 3.97 -16.67
N PHE A 12 -1.65 2.95 -17.52
CA PHE A 12 -0.61 2.67 -18.53
C PHE A 12 -1.06 2.91 -19.98
N GLY A 13 -2.37 2.96 -20.24
CA GLY A 13 -2.93 3.02 -21.59
C GLY A 13 -3.36 1.65 -22.12
N GLU A 14 -4.19 1.67 -23.17
CA GLU A 14 -4.74 0.45 -23.80
C GLU A 14 -3.71 -0.36 -24.60
N ASP A 15 -2.64 0.28 -25.04
CA ASP A 15 -1.59 -0.34 -25.87
C ASP A 15 -0.47 -1.02 -25.05
N VAL A 16 -0.57 -1.01 -23.72
CA VAL A 16 0.42 -1.60 -22.80
C VAL A 16 -0.14 -2.90 -22.22
N THR A 17 0.72 -3.90 -22.07
CA THR A 17 0.40 -5.18 -21.44
C THR A 17 0.98 -5.27 -20.04
N ILE A 18 0.38 -6.13 -19.20
CA ILE A 18 0.87 -6.32 -17.83
C ILE A 18 2.24 -7.02 -17.80
N GLU A 19 2.53 -7.82 -18.82
CA GLU A 19 3.82 -8.47 -19.05
C GLU A 19 4.91 -7.44 -19.37
N GLU A 20 4.64 -6.42 -20.20
CA GLU A 20 5.58 -5.32 -20.47
C GLU A 20 5.87 -4.50 -19.20
N VAL A 21 4.85 -4.27 -18.36
CA VAL A 21 5.04 -3.61 -17.06
C VAL A 21 5.90 -4.45 -16.13
N ARG A 22 5.61 -5.76 -16.00
CA ARG A 22 6.39 -6.68 -15.17
C ARG A 22 7.84 -6.82 -15.65
N GLY A 23 8.03 -6.84 -16.96
CA GLY A 23 9.34 -6.91 -17.61
C GLY A 23 10.16 -5.63 -17.50
N GLU A 24 9.64 -4.61 -16.80
CA GLU A 24 10.27 -3.28 -16.67
C GLU A 24 10.52 -2.62 -18.05
N GLU A 25 9.69 -2.93 -19.06
CA GLU A 25 9.81 -2.37 -20.42
C GLU A 25 9.22 -0.96 -20.52
N ILE A 26 8.53 -0.49 -19.47
CA ILE A 26 7.91 0.81 -19.38
C ILE A 26 8.78 1.79 -18.57
N GLU A 27 9.15 2.91 -19.17
CA GLU A 27 9.97 3.93 -18.51
C GLU A 27 9.33 4.46 -17.22
N GLY A 28 10.10 4.46 -16.13
CA GLY A 28 9.68 4.97 -14.82
C GLY A 28 8.85 3.99 -13.99
N VAL A 29 8.70 2.73 -14.43
CA VAL A 29 8.19 1.63 -13.61
C VAL A 29 9.32 1.08 -12.73
N GLY A 30 9.02 0.87 -11.45
CA GLY A 30 9.84 0.07 -10.54
C GLY A 30 9.05 -1.15 -10.05
N ILE A 31 9.70 -2.32 -10.04
CA ILE A 31 9.09 -3.59 -9.64
C ILE A 31 9.73 -4.13 -8.36
N SER A 32 8.89 -4.64 -7.46
CA SER A 32 9.31 -5.51 -6.35
C SER A 32 8.30 -6.64 -6.14
N TYR A 33 8.67 -7.66 -5.38
CA TYR A 33 7.83 -8.84 -5.13
C TYR A 33 7.56 -8.99 -3.63
N GLU A 34 6.32 -9.26 -3.27
CA GLU A 34 5.87 -9.48 -1.89
C GLU A 34 5.00 -10.74 -1.76
N ASN A 35 4.78 -11.22 -0.53
CA ASN A 35 3.84 -12.30 -0.19
C ASN A 35 4.00 -13.60 -1.00
N GLU A 36 5.22 -14.13 -1.08
CA GLU A 36 5.49 -15.39 -1.75
C GLU A 36 4.80 -16.59 -1.07
N TYR A 37 4.10 -17.39 -1.88
CA TYR A 37 3.44 -18.63 -1.45
C TYR A 37 3.70 -19.78 -2.43
N HIS A 38 4.12 -20.93 -1.89
CA HIS A 38 4.39 -22.15 -2.66
C HIS A 38 3.35 -23.21 -2.40
N ASN A 39 2.85 -23.84 -3.47
CA ASN A 39 1.99 -25.03 -3.36
C ASN A 39 2.63 -26.30 -3.94
N GLY A 40 3.95 -26.28 -4.13
CA GLY A 40 4.74 -27.37 -4.71
C GLY A 40 5.05 -27.15 -6.18
N TRP A 41 4.03 -27.01 -7.02
CA TRP A 41 4.19 -26.85 -8.48
C TRP A 41 4.25 -25.39 -8.94
N TRP A 42 3.56 -24.51 -8.21
CA TRP A 42 3.49 -23.09 -8.48
C TRP A 42 4.04 -22.28 -7.31
N ILE A 43 4.70 -21.19 -7.67
CA ILE A 43 5.08 -20.07 -6.81
C ILE A 43 4.13 -18.93 -7.15
N TYR A 44 3.42 -18.41 -6.15
CA TYR A 44 2.55 -17.24 -6.27
C TYR A 44 3.19 -16.08 -5.54
N GLN A 45 3.15 -14.89 -6.13
CA GLN A 45 3.73 -13.67 -5.56
C GLN A 45 2.84 -12.46 -5.91
N ASP A 46 2.84 -11.46 -5.04
CA ASP A 46 2.32 -10.14 -5.38
C ASP A 46 3.43 -9.32 -6.05
N VAL A 47 3.19 -8.88 -7.28
CA VAL A 47 4.04 -7.90 -7.96
C VAL A 47 3.63 -6.52 -7.52
N ILE A 48 4.56 -5.76 -6.96
CA ILE A 48 4.38 -4.38 -6.54
C ILE A 48 4.97 -3.47 -7.61
N VAL A 49 4.14 -2.59 -8.15
CA VAL A 49 4.50 -1.65 -9.21
C VAL A 49 4.52 -0.24 -8.65
N GLU A 50 5.68 0.40 -8.64
CA GLU A 50 5.80 1.83 -8.39
C GLU A 50 5.82 2.58 -9.72
N TYR A 51 4.85 3.48 -9.92
CA TYR A 51 4.74 4.26 -11.15
C TYR A 51 4.09 5.61 -10.88
N LYS A 52 4.70 6.70 -11.39
CA LYS A 52 4.24 8.09 -11.20
C LYS A 52 3.93 8.45 -9.74
N GLY A 53 4.72 7.94 -8.78
CA GLY A 53 4.60 8.21 -7.35
C GLY A 53 3.48 7.45 -6.61
N LYS A 54 2.76 6.57 -7.31
CA LYS A 54 1.76 5.65 -6.78
C LYS A 54 2.29 4.22 -6.75
N LYS A 55 1.71 3.38 -5.89
CA LYS A 55 1.97 1.95 -5.85
C LYS A 55 0.74 1.18 -6.29
N TYR A 56 0.96 0.11 -7.04
CA TYR A 56 -0.07 -0.81 -7.48
C TYR A 56 0.38 -2.24 -7.19
N SER A 57 -0.55 -3.19 -7.11
CA SER A 57 -0.21 -4.60 -7.05
C SER A 57 -1.05 -5.45 -7.98
N PHE A 58 -0.49 -6.59 -8.41
CA PHE A 58 -1.20 -7.68 -9.05
C PHE A 58 -0.55 -9.02 -8.71
N GLU A 59 -1.30 -10.12 -8.84
CA GLU A 59 -0.81 -11.46 -8.55
C GLU A 59 -0.08 -12.01 -9.79
N TYR A 60 1.04 -12.67 -9.54
CA TYR A 60 1.86 -13.36 -10.52
C TYR A 60 2.10 -14.80 -10.05
N ARG A 61 2.20 -15.72 -10.99
CA ARG A 61 2.71 -17.06 -10.71
C ARG A 61 3.75 -17.53 -11.70
N GLU A 62 4.62 -18.39 -11.22
CA GLU A 62 5.59 -19.14 -12.02
C GLU A 62 5.82 -20.54 -11.49
N HIS A 63 6.41 -21.39 -12.32
CA HIS A 63 6.79 -22.72 -11.87
C HIS A 63 7.94 -22.68 -10.88
N SER A 64 7.88 -23.58 -9.90
CA SER A 64 8.98 -23.84 -8.98
C SER A 64 10.14 -24.62 -9.61
N SER A 65 9.91 -25.20 -10.79
CA SER A 65 10.94 -25.94 -11.55
C SER A 65 11.55 -25.06 -12.62
N ASP A 66 12.87 -25.07 -12.65
CA ASP A 66 13.75 -24.51 -13.68
C ASP A 66 13.55 -25.07 -15.10
N ASN A 67 12.86 -26.21 -15.24
CA ASN A 67 12.58 -26.86 -16.53
C ASN A 67 11.25 -26.43 -17.15
N CYS A 68 10.49 -25.55 -16.51
CA CYS A 68 9.20 -25.04 -17.00
C CYS A 68 9.22 -23.51 -17.01
N CYS A 69 8.94 -22.90 -18.16
CA CYS A 69 8.97 -21.44 -18.33
C CYS A 69 7.58 -20.79 -18.32
N ASP A 70 6.53 -21.56 -17.99
CA ASP A 70 5.17 -21.03 -17.95
C ASP A 70 5.00 -20.13 -16.72
N ASN A 71 4.44 -18.95 -16.95
CA ASN A 71 4.13 -17.95 -15.95
C ASN A 71 2.86 -17.22 -16.36
N ASP A 72 2.14 -16.65 -15.39
CA ASP A 72 0.90 -15.92 -15.63
C ASP A 72 0.86 -14.64 -14.80
N CYS A 73 0.47 -13.54 -15.44
CA CYS A 73 0.13 -12.28 -14.78
C CYS A 73 -1.39 -12.14 -14.67
N TYR A 74 -1.93 -11.99 -13.45
CA TYR A 74 -3.37 -11.90 -13.25
C TYR A 74 -3.88 -10.46 -13.31
N ILE A 75 -4.10 -9.94 -14.52
CA ILE A 75 -4.58 -8.55 -14.74
C ILE A 75 -5.82 -8.19 -13.91
N ASN A 76 -6.74 -9.13 -13.66
CA ASN A 76 -7.96 -8.90 -12.89
C ASN A 76 -7.72 -8.55 -11.41
N THR A 77 -6.52 -8.82 -10.88
CA THR A 77 -6.13 -8.49 -9.51
C THR A 77 -5.42 -7.13 -9.42
N PHE A 78 -5.22 -6.42 -10.53
CA PHE A 78 -4.53 -5.13 -10.53
C PHE A 78 -5.27 -4.09 -9.67
N VAL A 79 -4.59 -3.53 -8.66
CA VAL A 79 -5.19 -2.58 -7.73
C VAL A 79 -4.20 -1.49 -7.32
N GLU A 80 -4.68 -0.29 -7.03
CA GLU A 80 -3.86 0.75 -6.39
C GLU A 80 -3.67 0.43 -4.90
N ILE A 81 -2.42 0.27 -4.47
CA ILE A 81 -2.06 0.18 -3.06
C ILE A 81 -2.09 1.61 -2.50
N LYS A 82 -3.09 1.89 -1.67
CA LYS A 82 -3.10 3.14 -0.91
C LYS A 82 -1.89 3.13 0.03
N LYS A 83 -0.96 4.06 -0.18
CA LYS A 83 0.16 4.31 0.74
C LYS A 83 -0.37 4.33 2.17
N SER A 84 -0.02 3.33 2.98
CA SER A 84 0.04 3.52 4.42
C SER A 84 1.26 4.39 4.65
N TYR A 85 1.03 5.69 4.84
CA TYR A 85 2.11 6.57 5.23
C TYR A 85 2.61 6.13 6.61
N LYS A 86 3.81 5.58 6.70
CA LYS A 86 4.48 5.48 7.97
C LYS A 86 4.96 6.87 8.35
N LEU A 87 4.61 7.34 9.54
CA LEU A 87 5.17 8.56 10.10
C LEU A 87 6.55 8.23 10.62
N GLU A 88 7.59 8.68 9.92
CA GLU A 88 8.97 8.64 10.40
C GLU A 88 9.16 9.79 11.40
N LEU A 89 8.82 9.52 12.65
CA LEU A 89 9.07 10.42 13.78
C LEU A 89 10.18 9.81 14.64
N SER A 90 11.04 10.64 15.21
CA SER A 90 11.81 10.22 16.39
C SER A 90 10.87 9.91 17.56
N GLU A 91 11.34 9.12 18.52
CA GLU A 91 10.57 8.83 19.74
C GLU A 91 10.19 10.13 20.49
N ASP A 92 11.09 11.13 20.50
CA ASP A 92 10.84 12.44 21.10
C ASP A 92 9.73 13.23 20.38
N GLU A 93 9.74 13.26 19.04
CA GLU A 93 8.70 13.93 18.25
C GLU A 93 7.33 13.24 18.42
N TYR A 94 7.30 11.91 18.44
CA TYR A 94 6.09 11.14 18.69
C TYR A 94 5.52 11.42 20.08
N ASN A 95 6.38 11.40 21.12
CA ASN A 95 5.99 11.69 22.50
C ASN A 95 5.49 13.13 22.65
N LEU A 96 6.10 14.11 21.97
CA LEU A 96 5.64 15.49 21.97
C LEU A 96 4.23 15.63 21.39
N ILE A 97 3.97 15.02 20.23
CA ILE A 97 2.65 15.06 19.57
C ILE A 97 1.58 14.39 20.45
N ARG A 98 1.92 13.24 21.06
CA ARG A 98 1.01 12.55 21.99
C ARG A 98 0.66 13.43 23.19
N TRP A 99 1.64 14.10 23.78
CA TRP A 99 1.41 15.01 24.90
C TRP A 99 0.52 16.20 24.52
N MET A 100 0.68 16.74 23.32
CA MET A 100 -0.21 17.78 22.78
C MET A 100 -1.65 17.27 22.60
N CYS A 101 -1.84 16.04 22.13
CA CYS A 101 -3.17 15.43 22.00
C CYS A 101 -3.82 15.25 23.39
N GLU A 102 -3.09 14.74 24.36
CA GLU A 102 -3.56 14.56 25.73
C GLU A 102 -3.99 15.89 26.37
N GLY A 103 -3.18 16.94 26.23
CA GLY A 103 -3.52 18.29 26.70
C GLY A 103 -4.77 18.85 26.03
N ALA A 104 -4.91 18.67 24.72
CA ALA A 104 -6.10 19.10 23.97
C ALA A 104 -7.37 18.34 24.40
N TYR A 105 -7.25 17.05 24.72
CA TYR A 105 -8.35 16.24 25.23
C TYR A 105 -8.84 16.73 26.59
N TYR A 106 -7.92 16.96 27.55
CA TYR A 106 -8.30 17.46 28.87
C TYR A 106 -8.87 18.87 28.82
N SER A 107 -8.32 19.76 27.99
CA SER A 107 -8.94 21.07 27.74
C SER A 107 -10.36 20.94 27.21
N ALA A 108 -10.59 20.06 26.23
CA ALA A 108 -11.94 19.82 25.71
C ALA A 108 -12.89 19.24 26.77
N LYS A 109 -12.37 18.38 27.65
CA LYS A 109 -13.12 17.80 28.76
C LYS A 109 -13.52 18.85 29.80
N ASP A 110 -12.61 19.75 30.15
CA ASP A 110 -12.87 20.85 31.08
C ASP A 110 -13.92 21.83 30.51
N ASP A 111 -13.91 22.03 29.18
CA ASP A 111 -14.91 22.81 28.45
C ASP A 111 -16.26 22.07 28.25
N GLY A 112 -16.37 20.79 28.63
CA GLY A 112 -17.54 19.95 28.37
C GLY A 112 -17.81 19.67 26.88
N ASN A 113 -16.80 19.79 26.02
CA ASN A 113 -16.91 19.66 24.57
C ASN A 113 -16.65 18.21 24.10
N GLU A 114 -17.69 17.39 24.14
CA GLU A 114 -17.62 15.97 23.77
C GLU A 114 -17.22 15.72 22.30
N GLU A 115 -17.59 16.61 21.38
CA GLU A 115 -17.25 16.48 19.96
C GLU A 115 -15.73 16.64 19.77
N LYS A 116 -15.16 17.67 20.38
CA LYS A 116 -13.72 17.92 20.35
C LYS A 116 -12.93 16.79 21.02
N MET A 117 -13.43 16.22 22.12
CA MET A 117 -12.83 15.03 22.75
C MET A 117 -12.78 13.83 21.78
N LYS A 118 -13.87 13.56 21.05
CA LYS A 118 -13.93 12.48 20.06
C LYS A 118 -12.97 12.72 18.89
N ASP A 119 -12.88 13.95 18.41
CA ASP A 119 -11.99 14.32 17.31
C ASP A 119 -10.51 14.16 17.70
N VAL A 120 -10.13 14.58 18.91
CA VAL A 120 -8.76 14.40 19.44
C VAL A 120 -8.41 12.91 19.56
N ASN A 121 -9.28 12.09 20.14
CA ASN A 121 -9.05 10.64 20.25
C ASN A 121 -8.92 9.97 18.88
N ARG A 122 -9.76 10.36 17.91
CA ARG A 122 -9.66 9.84 16.53
C ARG A 122 -8.31 10.20 15.90
N LEU A 123 -7.84 11.43 16.13
CA LEU A 123 -6.58 11.91 15.58
C LEU A 123 -5.38 11.21 16.22
N GLU A 124 -5.38 11.02 17.55
CA GLU A 124 -4.35 10.28 18.28
C GLU A 124 -4.25 8.82 17.80
N ASN A 125 -5.38 8.12 17.68
CA ASN A 125 -5.42 6.74 17.17
C ASN A 125 -4.86 6.62 15.75
N LYS A 126 -5.21 7.56 14.87
CA LYS A 126 -4.67 7.59 13.51
C LYS A 126 -3.16 7.83 13.51
N LEU A 127 -2.65 8.66 14.42
CA LEU A 127 -1.21 8.92 14.59
C LEU A 127 -0.46 7.66 15.06
N ILE A 128 -1.03 6.94 16.03
CA ILE A 128 -0.50 5.65 16.52
C ILE A 128 -0.43 4.62 15.37
N GLU A 129 -1.50 4.49 14.59
CA GLU A 129 -1.55 3.56 13.46
C GLU A 129 -0.50 3.88 12.39
N LEU A 130 -0.24 5.16 12.14
CA LEU A 130 0.75 5.60 11.15
C LEU A 130 2.18 5.53 11.69
N TYR A 131 2.41 5.63 13.01
CA TYR A 131 3.74 5.55 13.61
C TYR A 131 4.21 4.09 13.81
N LEU A 132 3.31 3.22 14.28
CA LEU A 132 3.65 1.84 14.66
C LEU A 132 3.68 0.83 13.49
N LYS A 133 3.05 1.13 12.35
CA LYS A 133 3.12 0.32 11.12
C LYS A 133 4.36 0.70 10.33
#